data_AF-A0A1V5X4V7-F1
#
_entry.id   AF-A0A1V5X4V7-F1
#
_cell.length_a   1.000
_cell.length_b   1.000
_cell.length_c   1.000
_cell.angle_alpha   90.00
_cell.angle_beta   90.00
_cell.angle_gamma   90.00
#
_symmetry.space_group_name_H-M   'P 1'
#
loop_
_entity.id
_entity.type
_entity.pdbx_description
1 polymer ?
#
loop_
_entity_poly.entity_id
_entity_poly.type
_entity_poly.pdbx_seq_one_letter_code
_entity_poly.pdbx_strand_id
1 'polypeptide(L)'
;MKTKEIFDLAIRLGVEADFRGSEGVAKVLERRRKKYEKMSAEDKLSFDVDVLDNPYSDSRIHNISEDKEIKKVLAGIDMDTGELLMAKQLEGIDLVISHHPIGKALSTLADVMEMQVDILSHYGVPVNIAEGLTYVRSSEVARGVNAANHNKTVDAARILGINLINCHTATDNLVAKFLKDIIEEQAPDRLEDLLGILKSIPEYQQSSLIGVGPKIFAGRPESRCGKIALTEITGGTSGSPKLFEKMADAGIGTLIGMHISEEHRKEAEAANLNVVIAGHISSDSLGMNLFLDELEKKGIEVIPCSGLIRIKRLQ
;
A
#
# COMPACT_ATOMS: atom_id res chain seq x y z
N MET A 1 4.52 -16.03 17.53
CA MET A 1 3.62 -14.87 17.41
C MET A 1 2.26 -15.39 16.97
N LYS A 2 1.18 -14.84 17.52
CA LYS A 2 -0.20 -15.06 17.10
C LYS A 2 -0.59 -14.14 15.95
N THR A 3 -1.71 -14.43 15.28
CA THR A 3 -2.24 -13.63 14.15
C THR A 3 -2.34 -12.14 14.47
N LYS A 4 -2.88 -11.78 15.65
CA LYS A 4 -3.01 -10.38 16.04
C LYS A 4 -1.64 -9.70 16.20
N GLU A 5 -0.67 -10.36 16.81
CA GLU A 5 0.67 -9.80 17.01
C GLU A 5 1.41 -9.58 15.67
N ILE A 6 1.19 -10.47 14.70
CA ILE A 6 1.70 -10.33 13.33
C ILE A 6 1.08 -9.13 12.63
N PHE A 7 -0.24 -8.96 12.76
CA PHE A 7 -0.93 -7.82 12.19
C PHE A 7 -0.51 -6.49 12.85
N ASP A 8 -0.46 -6.45 14.19
CA ASP A 8 -0.01 -5.27 14.94
C ASP A 8 1.45 -4.89 14.58
N LEU A 9 2.31 -5.87 14.32
CA LEU A 9 3.66 -5.66 13.81
C LEU A 9 3.64 -4.96 12.45
N ALA A 10 2.82 -5.41 11.50
CA ALA A 10 2.69 -4.77 10.19
C ALA A 10 2.22 -3.31 10.32
N ILE A 11 1.21 -3.05 11.15
CA ILE A 11 0.72 -1.70 11.41
C ILE A 11 1.81 -0.82 12.02
N ARG A 12 2.54 -1.31 13.02
CA ARG A 12 3.62 -0.56 13.66
C ARG A 12 4.71 -0.18 12.66
N LEU A 13 5.19 -1.13 11.85
CA LEU A 13 6.18 -0.89 10.81
C LEU A 13 5.67 0.13 9.77
N GLY A 14 4.40 0.03 9.38
CA GLY A 14 3.75 0.98 8.48
C GLY A 14 3.70 2.40 9.04
N VAL A 15 3.44 2.56 10.35
CA VAL A 15 3.44 3.85 11.04
C VAL A 15 4.85 4.43 11.18
N GLU A 16 5.85 3.60 11.43
CA GLU A 16 7.26 4.00 11.49
C GLU A 16 7.77 4.51 10.12
N ALA A 17 7.22 3.98 9.03
CA ALA A 17 7.57 4.37 7.66
C ALA A 17 6.67 5.45 7.03
N ASP A 18 5.61 5.87 7.73
CA ASP A 18 4.61 6.81 7.24
C ASP A 18 5.17 8.23 7.07
N PHE A 19 4.99 8.85 5.89
CA PHE A 19 5.47 10.22 5.62
C PHE A 19 4.81 11.30 6.49
N ARG A 20 3.67 11.00 7.13
CA ARG A 20 3.03 11.90 8.10
C ARG A 20 3.78 11.90 9.44
N GLY A 21 4.64 10.91 9.67
CA GLY A 21 5.27 10.64 10.94
C GLY A 21 4.29 10.16 12.01
N SER A 22 4.81 9.62 13.11
CA SER A 22 3.99 9.07 14.20
C SER A 22 3.04 10.11 14.82
N GLU A 23 3.45 11.38 14.88
CA GLU A 23 2.58 12.47 15.36
C GLU A 23 1.41 12.75 14.41
N GLY A 24 1.63 12.74 13.10
CA GLY A 24 0.58 12.94 12.10
C GLY A 24 -0.44 11.81 12.16
N VAL A 25 0.04 10.56 12.22
CA VAL A 25 -0.81 9.38 12.40
C VAL A 25 -1.63 9.46 13.71
N ALA A 26 -0.99 9.83 14.81
CA ALA A 26 -1.68 9.97 16.10
C ALA A 26 -2.79 11.03 16.08
N LYS A 27 -2.58 12.16 15.38
CA LYS A 27 -3.61 13.21 15.19
C LYS A 27 -4.83 12.67 14.42
N VAL A 28 -4.62 11.85 13.40
CA VAL A 28 -5.70 11.22 12.64
C VAL A 28 -6.52 10.28 13.52
N LEU A 29 -5.86 9.39 14.27
CA LEU A 29 -6.53 8.47 15.19
C LEU A 29 -7.31 9.22 16.28
N GLU A 30 -6.73 10.28 16.85
CA GLU A 30 -7.39 11.11 17.85
C GLU A 30 -8.64 11.82 17.30
N ARG A 31 -8.59 12.30 16.06
CA ARG A 31 -9.76 12.88 15.37
C ARG A 31 -10.87 11.84 15.20
N ARG A 32 -10.51 10.60 14.84
CA ARG A 32 -11.47 9.48 14.71
C ARG A 32 -12.10 9.12 16.05
N ARG A 33 -11.31 9.05 17.14
CA ARG A 33 -11.82 8.82 18.52
C ARG A 33 -12.79 9.92 18.96
N LYS A 34 -12.43 11.19 18.80
CA LYS A 34 -13.33 12.31 19.10
C LYS A 34 -14.63 12.28 18.29
N LYS A 35 -14.55 11.87 17.01
CA LYS A 35 -15.74 11.70 16.17
C LYS A 35 -16.62 10.57 16.71
N TYR A 36 -16.04 9.43 17.06
CA TYR A 36 -16.74 8.30 17.65
C TYR A 36 -17.40 8.66 18.98
N GLU A 37 -16.69 9.33 19.90
CA GLU A 37 -17.25 9.72 21.20
C GLU A 37 -18.54 10.56 21.07
N LYS A 38 -18.56 11.46 20.09
CA LYS A 38 -19.68 12.37 19.78
C LYS A 38 -20.82 11.73 18.98
N MET A 39 -20.65 10.51 18.47
CA MET A 39 -21.70 9.80 17.72
C MET A 39 -22.87 9.42 18.62
N SER A 40 -24.06 9.37 18.01
CA SER A 40 -25.25 8.84 18.66
C SER A 40 -25.07 7.35 18.98
N ALA A 41 -25.87 6.82 19.91
CA ALA A 41 -25.84 5.39 20.22
C ALA A 41 -26.19 4.54 18.99
N GLU A 42 -27.06 5.03 18.10
CA GLU A 42 -27.46 4.36 16.86
C GLU A 42 -26.31 4.29 15.86
N ASP A 43 -25.62 5.40 15.61
CA ASP A 43 -24.47 5.44 14.70
C ASP A 43 -23.31 4.56 15.18
N LYS A 44 -23.12 4.45 16.50
CA LYS A 44 -22.08 3.59 17.10
C LYS A 44 -22.31 2.11 16.83
N LEU A 45 -23.54 1.67 16.54
CA LEU A 45 -23.83 0.26 16.24
C LEU A 45 -23.25 -0.20 14.90
N SER A 46 -23.16 0.71 13.93
CA SER A 46 -22.61 0.44 12.60
C SER A 46 -21.19 0.99 12.41
N PHE A 47 -20.66 1.69 13.41
CA PHE A 47 -19.32 2.25 13.36
C PHE A 47 -18.24 1.16 13.39
N ASP A 48 -17.23 1.35 12.57
CA ASP A 48 -16.08 0.47 12.52
C ASP A 48 -15.05 0.80 13.59
N VAL A 49 -15.10 0.13 14.73
CA VAL A 49 -14.20 0.39 15.86
C VAL A 49 -12.72 0.13 15.56
N ASP A 50 -12.40 -0.70 14.56
CA ASP A 50 -11.00 -1.00 14.18
C ASP A 50 -10.23 0.27 13.81
N VAL A 51 -10.89 1.25 13.18
CA VAL A 51 -10.25 2.48 12.67
C VAL A 51 -9.83 3.46 13.78
N LEU A 52 -10.20 3.18 15.03
CA LEU A 52 -9.83 3.97 16.20
C LEU A 52 -8.38 3.73 16.61
N ASP A 53 -7.86 2.54 16.33
CA ASP A 53 -6.51 2.12 16.70
C ASP A 53 -5.67 1.67 15.49
N ASN A 54 -6.32 1.36 14.36
CA ASN A 54 -5.66 1.11 13.08
C ASN A 54 -5.78 2.35 12.15
N PRO A 55 -4.66 2.98 11.76
CA PRO A 55 -4.70 4.13 10.87
C PRO A 55 -5.07 3.77 9.41
N TYR A 56 -4.90 2.51 9.01
CA TYR A 56 -5.03 2.03 7.63
C TYR A 56 -6.28 1.14 7.48
N SER A 57 -7.39 1.73 7.01
CA SER A 57 -8.68 1.03 6.88
C SER A 57 -8.66 -0.13 5.86
N ASP A 58 -7.72 -0.08 4.93
CA ASP A 58 -7.48 -1.05 3.87
C ASP A 58 -6.60 -2.24 4.28
N SER A 59 -6.21 -2.33 5.55
CA SER A 59 -5.40 -3.40 6.13
C SER A 59 -6.14 -3.99 7.32
N ARG A 60 -6.45 -5.30 7.32
CA ARG A 60 -7.30 -5.92 8.35
C ARG A 60 -7.00 -7.37 8.67
N ILE A 61 -7.43 -7.78 9.85
CA ILE A 61 -7.68 -9.18 10.18
C ILE A 61 -9.09 -9.54 9.72
N HIS A 62 -9.21 -10.53 8.83
CA HIS A 62 -10.50 -10.95 8.25
C HIS A 62 -11.06 -12.19 8.95
N ASN A 63 -10.20 -13.08 9.40
CA ASN A 63 -10.59 -14.29 10.11
C ASN A 63 -9.50 -14.74 11.08
N ILE A 64 -9.89 -15.09 12.31
CA ILE A 64 -9.09 -15.88 13.24
C ILE A 64 -9.90 -17.15 13.50
N SER A 65 -9.59 -18.22 12.76
CA SER A 65 -10.20 -19.54 12.97
C SER A 65 -9.66 -20.21 14.23
N GLU A 66 -8.38 -20.00 14.53
CA GLU A 66 -7.71 -20.53 15.70
C GLU A 66 -6.69 -19.52 16.24
N ASP A 67 -6.84 -19.12 17.50
CA ASP A 67 -5.91 -18.20 18.17
C ASP A 67 -4.69 -18.95 18.73
N LYS A 68 -3.78 -19.34 17.81
CA LYS A 68 -2.57 -20.12 18.10
C LYS A 68 -1.30 -19.41 17.66
N GLU A 69 -0.18 -19.95 18.12
CA GLU A 69 1.15 -19.60 17.62
C GLU A 69 1.27 -19.96 16.13
N ILE A 70 1.62 -18.96 15.32
CA ILE A 70 1.84 -19.09 13.89
C ILE A 70 3.28 -19.54 13.67
N LYS A 71 3.45 -20.65 12.95
CA LYS A 71 4.76 -21.21 12.58
C LYS A 71 5.02 -21.12 11.08
N LYS A 72 3.96 -21.16 10.27
CA LYS A 72 4.07 -21.14 8.80
C LYS A 72 2.97 -20.29 8.20
N VAL A 73 3.34 -19.40 7.28
CA VAL A 73 2.42 -18.51 6.57
C VAL A 73 2.48 -18.75 5.05
N LEU A 74 1.33 -18.65 4.40
CA LEU A 74 1.24 -18.49 2.95
C LEU A 74 1.01 -17.00 2.65
N ALA A 75 1.92 -16.36 1.94
CA ALA A 75 1.86 -14.94 1.66
C ALA A 75 1.85 -14.67 0.15
N GLY A 76 1.00 -13.75 -0.29
CA GLY A 76 0.90 -13.37 -1.70
C GLY A 76 0.33 -11.98 -1.91
N ILE A 77 0.34 -11.50 -3.16
CA ILE A 77 -0.19 -10.17 -3.48
C ILE A 77 -1.72 -10.20 -3.57
N ASP A 78 -2.25 -11.10 -4.40
CA ASP A 78 -3.69 -11.33 -4.56
C ASP A 78 -4.09 -12.67 -3.93
N MET A 79 -4.77 -12.66 -2.80
CA MET A 79 -5.23 -13.89 -2.16
C MET A 79 -6.75 -13.98 -2.21
N ASP A 80 -7.28 -14.93 -2.99
CA ASP A 80 -8.71 -15.24 -3.05
C ASP A 80 -8.96 -16.72 -2.68
N THR A 81 -10.16 -17.22 -2.96
CA THR A 81 -10.60 -18.58 -2.63
C THR A 81 -9.64 -19.65 -3.17
N GLY A 82 -9.01 -19.42 -4.34
CA GLY A 82 -8.04 -20.35 -4.93
C GLY A 82 -6.81 -20.54 -4.06
N GLU A 83 -6.24 -19.44 -3.57
CA GLU A 83 -5.06 -19.45 -2.71
C GLU A 83 -5.39 -20.00 -1.31
N LEU A 84 -6.61 -19.76 -0.81
CA LEU A 84 -7.08 -20.39 0.44
C LEU A 84 -7.21 -21.91 0.32
N LEU A 85 -7.70 -22.41 -0.82
CA LEU A 85 -7.70 -23.85 -1.09
C LEU A 85 -6.27 -24.39 -1.22
N MET A 86 -5.37 -23.65 -1.87
CA MET A 86 -3.95 -24.00 -1.94
C MET A 86 -3.33 -24.10 -0.54
N ALA A 87 -3.61 -23.13 0.34
CA ALA A 87 -3.15 -23.16 1.74
C ALA A 87 -3.61 -24.42 2.47
N LYS A 88 -4.84 -24.88 2.22
CA LYS A 88 -5.37 -26.11 2.80
C LYS A 88 -4.68 -27.36 2.26
N GLN A 89 -4.31 -27.38 0.98
CA GLN A 89 -3.64 -28.50 0.33
C GLN A 89 -2.14 -28.61 0.65
N LEU A 90 -1.46 -27.49 0.89
CA LEU A 90 -0.04 -27.49 1.27
C LEU A 90 0.22 -28.06 2.67
N GLU A 91 -0.82 -28.20 3.48
CA GLU A 91 -0.81 -28.62 4.88
C GLU A 91 0.08 -27.76 5.80
N GLY A 92 -0.33 -27.60 7.06
CA GLY A 92 0.45 -26.87 8.06
C GLY A 92 0.56 -25.35 7.86
N ILE A 93 -0.21 -24.73 6.96
CA ILE A 93 -0.36 -23.26 6.90
C ILE A 93 -1.20 -22.79 8.09
N ASP A 94 -0.61 -21.96 8.96
CA ASP A 94 -1.30 -21.43 10.15
C ASP A 94 -1.98 -20.09 9.87
N LEU A 95 -1.51 -19.33 8.87
CA LEU A 95 -2.00 -18.01 8.49
C LEU A 95 -1.80 -17.74 7.00
N VAL A 96 -2.80 -17.14 6.37
CA VAL A 96 -2.70 -16.57 5.03
C VAL A 96 -2.60 -15.04 5.13
N ILE A 97 -1.62 -14.47 4.41
CA ILE A 97 -1.37 -13.02 4.38
C ILE A 97 -1.53 -12.53 2.93
N SER A 98 -2.52 -11.68 2.70
CA SER A 98 -2.69 -10.94 1.43
C SER A 98 -2.03 -9.58 1.52
N HIS A 99 -1.50 -9.08 0.40
CA HIS A 99 -1.20 -7.66 0.30
C HIS A 99 -2.50 -6.87 0.02
N HIS A 100 -3.12 -7.13 -1.15
CA HIS A 100 -4.26 -6.36 -1.60
C HIS A 100 -5.48 -6.50 -0.68
N PRO A 101 -6.30 -5.43 -0.56
CA PRO A 101 -7.48 -5.44 0.28
C PRO A 101 -8.52 -6.42 -0.22
N ILE A 102 -9.10 -7.16 0.72
CA ILE A 102 -10.25 -8.04 0.54
C ILE A 102 -11.30 -7.68 1.59
N GLY A 103 -12.49 -8.28 1.55
CA GLY A 103 -13.41 -8.10 2.67
C GLY A 103 -13.84 -6.65 2.90
N LYS A 104 -13.97 -6.32 4.18
CA LYS A 104 -14.23 -4.97 4.68
C LYS A 104 -13.09 -3.98 4.38
N ALA A 105 -11.86 -4.48 4.24
CA ALA A 105 -10.72 -3.64 3.89
C ALA A 105 -10.91 -3.03 2.50
N LEU A 106 -11.36 -3.84 1.53
CA LEU A 106 -11.68 -3.35 0.18
C LEU A 106 -12.85 -2.37 0.18
N SER A 107 -13.91 -2.61 0.97
CA SER A 107 -15.05 -1.70 1.04
C SER A 107 -14.70 -0.34 1.69
N THR A 108 -13.60 -0.27 2.43
CA THR A 108 -13.10 0.95 3.10
C THR A 108 -11.79 1.47 2.50
N LEU A 109 -11.47 1.05 1.26
CA LEU A 109 -10.29 1.52 0.52
C LEU A 109 -10.32 3.04 0.30
N ALA A 110 -11.50 3.61 0.04
CA ALA A 110 -11.65 5.05 -0.13
C ALA A 110 -11.29 5.86 1.13
N ASP A 111 -11.43 5.26 2.33
CA ASP A 111 -11.19 5.97 3.60
C ASP A 111 -9.68 6.18 3.84
N VAL A 112 -8.83 5.25 3.40
CA VAL A 112 -7.37 5.39 3.56
C VAL A 112 -6.81 6.49 2.65
N MET A 113 -7.51 6.84 1.57
CA MET A 113 -7.07 7.89 0.64
C MET A 113 -6.99 9.28 1.28
N GLU A 114 -7.64 9.52 2.44
CA GLU A 114 -7.43 10.77 3.21
C GLU A 114 -5.94 11.01 3.50
N MET A 115 -5.14 9.96 3.66
CA MET A 115 -3.69 10.03 3.84
C MET A 115 -2.98 10.70 2.66
N GLN A 116 -3.51 10.61 1.44
CA GLN A 116 -2.91 11.27 0.27
C GLN A 116 -2.88 12.79 0.43
N VAL A 117 -3.86 13.37 1.13
CA VAL A 117 -3.91 14.82 1.40
C VAL A 117 -2.65 15.25 2.14
N ASP A 118 -2.28 14.52 3.20
CA ASP A 118 -1.11 14.82 4.01
C ASP A 118 0.19 14.62 3.21
N ILE A 119 0.25 13.56 2.39
CA ILE A 119 1.43 13.27 1.54
C ILE A 119 1.60 14.37 0.48
N LEU A 120 0.53 14.75 -0.21
CA LEU A 120 0.57 15.84 -1.21
C LEU A 120 0.97 17.16 -0.55
N SER A 121 0.46 17.43 0.64
CA SER A 121 0.83 18.62 1.41
C SER A 121 2.29 18.60 1.84
N HIS A 122 2.83 17.45 2.24
CA HIS A 122 4.25 17.25 2.50
C HIS A 122 5.11 17.61 1.28
N TYR A 123 4.64 17.30 0.07
CA TYR A 123 5.31 17.68 -1.17
C TYR A 123 5.02 19.12 -1.64
N GLY A 124 4.25 19.91 -0.90
CA GLY A 124 4.04 21.35 -1.14
C GLY A 124 2.74 21.70 -1.86
N VAL A 125 1.87 20.73 -2.15
CA VAL A 125 0.54 21.00 -2.70
C VAL A 125 -0.32 21.66 -1.60
N PRO A 126 -1.02 22.78 -1.86
CA PRO A 126 -1.89 23.39 -0.87
C PRO A 126 -2.96 22.42 -0.34
N VAL A 127 -3.07 22.31 0.99
CA VAL A 127 -3.91 21.30 1.65
C VAL A 127 -5.37 21.33 1.18
N ASN A 128 -5.96 22.51 1.01
CA ASN A 128 -7.33 22.67 0.56
C ASN A 128 -7.57 22.16 -0.88
N ILE A 129 -6.54 22.22 -1.74
CA ILE A 129 -6.59 21.69 -3.11
C ILE A 129 -6.48 20.16 -3.08
N ALA A 130 -5.55 19.63 -2.27
CA ALA A 130 -5.41 18.20 -2.07
C ALA A 130 -6.69 17.59 -1.50
N GLU A 131 -7.28 18.18 -0.45
CA GLU A 131 -8.57 17.76 0.11
C GLU A 131 -9.69 17.72 -0.94
N GLY A 132 -9.84 18.81 -1.71
CA GLY A 132 -10.91 18.92 -2.69
C GLY A 132 -10.84 17.86 -3.79
N LEU A 133 -9.64 17.60 -4.32
CA LEU A 133 -9.44 16.63 -5.40
C LEU A 133 -9.44 15.18 -4.88
N THR A 134 -8.85 14.93 -3.72
CA THR A 134 -8.87 13.61 -3.08
C THR A 134 -10.28 13.21 -2.68
N TYR A 135 -11.13 14.14 -2.21
CA TYR A 135 -12.52 13.83 -1.87
C TYR A 135 -13.35 13.38 -3.09
N VAL A 136 -13.17 14.04 -4.24
CA VAL A 136 -13.84 13.64 -5.50
C VAL A 136 -13.39 12.24 -5.88
N ARG A 137 -12.08 11.99 -5.86
CA ARG A 137 -11.50 10.71 -6.23
C ARG A 137 -11.91 9.58 -5.28
N SER A 138 -11.83 9.79 -3.97
CA SER A 138 -12.22 8.78 -2.99
C SER A 138 -13.70 8.42 -3.12
N SER A 139 -14.56 9.38 -3.46
CA SER A 139 -15.98 9.13 -3.76
C SER A 139 -16.18 8.25 -5.01
N GLU A 140 -15.35 8.41 -6.05
CA GLU A 140 -15.37 7.53 -7.22
C GLU A 140 -14.92 6.11 -6.87
N VAL A 141 -13.83 6.00 -6.11
CA VAL A 141 -13.30 4.71 -5.65
C VAL A 141 -14.33 3.98 -4.79
N ALA A 142 -14.97 4.68 -3.84
CA ALA A 142 -16.02 4.12 -2.99
C ALA A 142 -17.16 3.52 -3.82
N ARG A 143 -17.64 4.24 -4.85
CA ARG A 143 -18.67 3.72 -5.78
C ARG A 143 -18.16 2.55 -6.61
N GLY A 144 -16.90 2.60 -7.06
CA GLY A 144 -16.29 1.57 -7.88
C GLY A 144 -16.16 0.23 -7.16
N VAL A 145 -15.80 0.24 -5.88
CA VAL A 145 -15.65 -0.99 -5.08
C VAL A 145 -16.97 -1.49 -4.49
N ASN A 146 -17.99 -0.64 -4.35
CA ASN A 146 -19.24 -0.96 -3.66
C ASN A 146 -19.98 -2.18 -4.24
N ALA A 147 -19.89 -2.40 -5.55
CA ALA A 147 -20.59 -3.51 -6.22
C ALA A 147 -19.89 -4.87 -6.05
N ALA A 148 -18.71 -4.91 -5.43
CA ALA A 148 -17.95 -6.14 -5.26
C ALA A 148 -18.59 -7.08 -4.22
N ASN A 149 -18.40 -8.39 -4.39
CA ASN A 149 -18.74 -9.35 -3.34
C ASN A 149 -17.65 -9.36 -2.26
N HIS A 150 -17.76 -8.44 -1.31
CA HIS A 150 -16.76 -8.26 -0.26
C HIS A 150 -16.57 -9.51 0.62
N ASN A 151 -17.60 -10.31 0.86
CA ASN A 151 -17.49 -11.45 1.78
C ASN A 151 -16.95 -12.73 1.14
N LYS A 152 -16.83 -12.81 -0.20
CA LYS A 152 -16.43 -14.04 -0.92
C LYS A 152 -15.22 -14.75 -0.28
N THR A 153 -14.10 -14.05 -0.17
CA THR A 153 -12.84 -14.61 0.34
C THR A 153 -12.89 -14.83 1.85
N VAL A 154 -13.54 -13.93 2.58
CA VAL A 154 -13.65 -13.98 4.05
C VAL A 154 -14.48 -15.20 4.49
N ASP A 155 -15.60 -15.45 3.81
CA ASP A 155 -16.46 -16.61 4.09
C ASP A 155 -15.76 -17.92 3.74
N ALA A 156 -15.01 -17.95 2.63
CA ALA A 156 -14.18 -19.11 2.30
C ALA A 156 -13.15 -19.40 3.40
N ALA A 157 -12.48 -18.38 3.95
CA ALA A 157 -11.53 -18.55 5.05
C ALA A 157 -12.20 -19.10 6.32
N ARG A 158 -13.41 -18.62 6.65
CA ARG A 158 -14.21 -19.13 7.77
C ARG A 158 -14.57 -20.60 7.59
N ILE A 159 -15.07 -20.97 6.40
CA ILE A 159 -15.49 -22.34 6.08
C ILE A 159 -14.29 -23.30 6.13
N LEU A 160 -13.14 -22.89 5.60
CA LEU A 160 -11.92 -23.72 5.55
C LEU A 160 -11.15 -23.78 6.88
N GLY A 161 -11.52 -22.92 7.84
CA GLY A 161 -10.86 -22.79 9.13
C GLY A 161 -9.46 -22.17 9.01
N ILE A 162 -9.29 -21.15 8.18
CA ILE A 162 -7.99 -20.51 7.89
C ILE A 162 -7.92 -19.11 8.52
N ASN A 163 -6.87 -18.84 9.28
CA ASN A 163 -6.56 -17.47 9.71
C ASN A 163 -6.18 -16.64 8.48
N LEU A 164 -6.75 -15.44 8.37
CA LEU A 164 -6.59 -14.58 7.19
C LEU A 164 -6.46 -13.12 7.59
N ILE A 165 -5.39 -12.47 7.11
CA ILE A 165 -5.17 -11.03 7.22
C ILE A 165 -4.82 -10.44 5.85
N ASN A 166 -4.98 -9.13 5.71
CA ASN A 166 -4.29 -8.37 4.66
C ASN A 166 -3.54 -7.16 5.22
N CYS A 167 -2.41 -6.84 4.61
CA CYS A 167 -1.58 -5.68 4.94
C CYS A 167 -1.27 -4.93 3.64
N HIS A 168 -1.90 -3.77 3.45
CA HIS A 168 -1.86 -2.99 2.21
C HIS A 168 -1.06 -1.69 2.41
N THR A 169 -1.73 -0.57 2.73
CA THR A 169 -1.05 0.73 2.97
C THR A 169 0.08 0.61 4.01
N ALA A 170 -0.05 -0.29 5.00
CA ALA A 170 1.01 -0.55 5.97
C ALA A 170 2.33 -1.01 5.31
N THR A 171 2.26 -1.90 4.30
CA THR A 171 3.44 -2.35 3.55
C THR A 171 3.82 -1.38 2.44
N ASP A 172 2.87 -0.62 1.88
CA ASP A 172 3.17 0.43 0.88
C ASP A 172 4.01 1.55 1.49
N ASN A 173 3.76 1.90 2.75
CA ASN A 173 4.61 2.84 3.47
C ASN A 173 6.06 2.36 3.56
N LEU A 174 6.28 1.05 3.73
CA LEU A 174 7.64 0.49 3.73
C LEU A 174 8.32 0.67 2.37
N VAL A 175 7.57 0.50 1.27
CA VAL A 175 8.05 0.80 -0.09
C VAL A 175 8.41 2.28 -0.22
N ALA A 176 7.48 3.16 0.14
CA ALA A 176 7.66 4.60 0.02
C ALA A 176 8.90 5.07 0.79
N LYS A 177 9.07 4.60 2.03
CA LYS A 177 10.26 4.91 2.83
C LYS A 177 11.54 4.34 2.20
N PHE A 178 11.54 3.07 1.81
CA PHE A 178 12.72 2.44 1.19
C PHE A 178 13.17 3.19 -0.07
N LEU A 179 12.22 3.51 -0.96
CA LEU A 179 12.50 4.25 -2.19
C LEU A 179 12.97 5.68 -1.90
N LYS A 180 12.36 6.37 -0.92
CA LYS A 180 12.78 7.71 -0.54
C LYS A 180 14.23 7.70 -0.05
N ASP A 181 14.57 6.78 0.85
CA ASP A 181 15.90 6.71 1.47
C ASP A 181 16.99 6.46 0.39
N ILE A 182 16.79 5.48 -0.50
CA ILE A 182 17.80 5.18 -1.55
C ILE A 182 17.90 6.27 -2.62
N ILE A 183 16.78 6.92 -2.98
CA ILE A 183 16.78 8.00 -3.98
C ILE A 183 17.44 9.26 -3.41
N GLU A 184 17.20 9.59 -2.14
CA GLU A 184 17.85 10.73 -1.49
C GLU A 184 19.34 10.49 -1.26
N GLU A 185 19.73 9.25 -0.92
CA GLU A 185 21.13 8.87 -0.78
C GLU A 185 21.90 8.99 -2.11
N GLN A 186 21.33 8.48 -3.20
CA GLN A 186 22.00 8.49 -4.51
C GLN A 186 21.80 9.78 -5.31
N ALA A 187 20.78 10.58 -4.98
CA ALA A 187 20.48 11.89 -5.56
C ALA A 187 20.60 11.95 -7.10
N PRO A 188 19.80 11.16 -7.85
CA PRO A 188 19.90 11.09 -9.31
C PRO A 188 19.57 12.44 -9.97
N ASP A 189 20.44 12.91 -10.87
CA ASP A 189 20.21 14.15 -11.63
C ASP A 189 19.22 13.93 -12.78
N ARG A 190 19.28 12.76 -13.45
CA ARG A 190 18.48 12.45 -14.64
C ARG A 190 17.60 11.21 -14.48
N LEU A 191 16.56 11.11 -15.33
CA LEU A 191 15.64 9.97 -15.29
C LEU A 191 16.32 8.63 -15.60
N GLU A 192 17.36 8.62 -16.44
CA GLU A 192 18.13 7.40 -16.68
C GLU A 192 18.89 6.90 -15.45
N ASP A 193 19.41 7.82 -14.63
CA ASP A 193 20.07 7.49 -13.35
C ASP A 193 19.03 6.95 -12.36
N LEU A 194 17.89 7.63 -12.23
CA LEU A 194 16.77 7.16 -11.41
C LEU A 194 16.29 5.78 -11.85
N LEU A 195 16.17 5.54 -13.16
CA LEU A 195 15.80 4.25 -13.71
C LEU A 195 16.86 3.18 -13.39
N GLY A 196 18.14 3.55 -13.42
CA GLY A 196 19.26 2.69 -13.02
C GLY A 196 19.18 2.30 -11.54
N ILE A 197 18.89 3.26 -10.65
CA ILE A 197 18.68 3.00 -9.21
C ILE A 197 17.55 2.01 -9.01
N LEU A 198 16.37 2.25 -9.60
CA LEU A 198 15.24 1.33 -9.47
C LEU A 198 15.61 -0.07 -10.00
N LYS A 199 16.26 -0.16 -11.17
CA LYS A 199 16.71 -1.46 -11.72
C LYS A 199 17.81 -2.15 -10.92
N SER A 200 18.42 -1.49 -9.93
CA SER A 200 19.36 -2.14 -9.01
C SER A 200 18.68 -2.91 -7.88
N ILE A 201 17.40 -2.62 -7.62
CA ILE A 201 16.63 -3.26 -6.54
C ILE A 201 16.20 -4.67 -6.99
N PRO A 202 16.44 -5.73 -6.19
CA PRO A 202 16.22 -7.11 -6.63
C PRO A 202 14.80 -7.44 -7.09
N GLU A 203 13.76 -6.92 -6.41
CA GLU A 203 12.37 -7.12 -6.81
C GLU A 203 12.10 -6.56 -8.21
N TYR A 204 12.65 -5.37 -8.51
CA TYR A 204 12.54 -4.72 -9.81
C TYR A 204 13.37 -5.40 -10.90
N GLN A 205 14.48 -6.05 -10.53
CA GLN A 205 15.23 -6.92 -11.44
C GLN A 205 14.40 -8.13 -11.84
N GLN A 206 13.76 -8.80 -10.88
CA GLN A 206 12.91 -9.96 -11.18
C GLN A 206 11.72 -9.59 -12.05
N SER A 207 11.03 -8.46 -11.77
CA SER A 207 9.94 -8.01 -12.65
C SER A 207 10.41 -7.60 -14.05
N SER A 208 11.65 -7.12 -14.19
CA SER A 208 12.24 -6.83 -15.49
C SER A 208 12.39 -8.09 -16.36
N LEU A 209 12.68 -9.25 -15.76
CA LEU A 209 12.83 -10.52 -16.49
C LEU A 209 11.52 -11.01 -17.13
N ILE A 210 10.37 -10.61 -16.58
CA ILE A 210 9.04 -10.94 -17.11
C ILE A 210 8.39 -9.75 -17.85
N GLY A 211 9.15 -8.68 -18.10
CA GLY A 211 8.72 -7.55 -18.94
C GLY A 211 7.89 -6.47 -18.23
N VAL A 212 7.81 -6.47 -16.90
CA VAL A 212 7.03 -5.50 -16.09
C VAL A 212 7.89 -4.72 -15.11
N GLY A 213 9.18 -4.56 -15.42
CA GLY A 213 10.12 -3.78 -14.63
C GLY A 213 9.98 -2.26 -14.79
N PRO A 214 10.84 -1.48 -14.10
CA PRO A 214 10.77 -0.03 -14.10
C PRO A 214 10.81 0.60 -15.50
N LYS A 215 9.96 1.61 -15.73
CA LYS A 215 9.83 2.28 -17.03
C LYS A 215 9.43 3.75 -16.90
N ILE A 216 9.95 4.58 -17.81
CA ILE A 216 9.53 5.98 -17.98
C ILE A 216 8.27 5.99 -18.87
N PHE A 217 7.18 6.55 -18.36
CA PHE A 217 5.91 6.67 -19.10
C PHE A 217 5.55 8.11 -19.49
N ALA A 218 6.22 9.10 -18.88
CA ALA A 218 6.23 10.48 -19.33
C ALA A 218 7.63 11.06 -19.07
N GLY A 219 8.15 11.86 -20.01
CA GLY A 219 9.53 12.36 -19.98
C GLY A 219 10.49 11.56 -20.87
N ARG A 220 11.79 11.88 -20.79
CA ARG A 220 12.87 11.25 -21.57
C ARG A 220 14.02 10.84 -20.65
N PRO A 221 14.80 9.80 -20.97
CA PRO A 221 15.93 9.37 -20.15
C PRO A 221 16.87 10.52 -19.74
N GLU A 222 17.11 11.47 -20.65
CA GLU A 222 18.00 12.60 -20.44
C GLU A 222 17.35 13.77 -19.67
N SER A 223 16.04 13.72 -19.39
CA SER A 223 15.36 14.74 -18.60
C SER A 223 15.95 14.81 -17.19
N ARG A 224 16.09 16.03 -16.65
CA ARG A 224 16.42 16.23 -15.24
C ARG A 224 15.25 15.81 -14.36
N CYS A 225 15.55 15.17 -13.23
CA CYS A 225 14.53 14.72 -12.28
C CYS A 225 13.75 15.89 -11.66
N GLY A 226 14.45 16.97 -11.32
CA GLY A 226 13.87 18.02 -10.45
C GLY A 226 13.51 17.45 -9.07
N LYS A 227 12.49 18.00 -8.42
CA LYS A 227 11.97 17.43 -7.18
C LYS A 227 11.23 16.13 -7.48
N ILE A 228 11.70 15.02 -6.92
CA ILE A 228 11.10 13.69 -7.04
C ILE A 228 10.05 13.53 -5.93
N ALA A 229 8.87 13.02 -6.27
CA ALA A 229 7.82 12.74 -5.29
C ALA A 229 7.26 11.31 -5.44
N LEU A 230 6.98 10.71 -4.29
CA LEU A 230 6.47 9.34 -4.13
C LEU A 230 4.98 9.35 -3.74
N THR A 231 4.18 10.16 -4.43
CA THR A 231 2.74 10.35 -4.13
C THR A 231 1.87 9.21 -4.64
N GLU A 232 2.37 8.39 -5.58
CA GLU A 232 1.65 7.28 -6.23
C GLU A 232 2.21 5.90 -5.81
N ILE A 233 2.74 5.81 -4.59
CA ILE A 233 3.29 4.59 -3.98
C ILE A 233 2.46 4.10 -2.79
N THR A 234 1.86 5.02 -2.02
CA THR A 234 1.08 4.68 -0.82
C THR A 234 -0.16 5.57 -0.70
N GLY A 235 -1.10 5.19 0.16
CA GLY A 235 -2.37 5.90 0.36
C GLY A 235 -3.54 5.25 -0.37
N GLY A 236 -3.54 3.93 -0.53
CA GLY A 236 -4.66 3.15 -1.06
C GLY A 236 -4.61 2.91 -2.57
N THR A 237 -4.89 3.91 -3.40
CA THR A 237 -4.91 3.72 -4.87
C THR A 237 -4.64 5.03 -5.60
N SER A 238 -4.60 5.03 -6.94
CA SER A 238 -4.28 6.25 -7.70
C SER A 238 -5.17 7.44 -7.33
N GLY A 239 -4.51 8.60 -7.17
CA GLY A 239 -5.14 9.88 -6.88
C GLY A 239 -6.00 10.41 -8.02
N SER A 240 -6.40 11.69 -7.95
CA SER A 240 -7.07 12.34 -9.08
C SER A 240 -6.05 12.69 -10.18
N PRO A 241 -6.36 12.44 -11.47
CA PRO A 241 -5.52 12.93 -12.58
C PRO A 241 -5.26 14.44 -12.52
N LYS A 242 -6.22 15.21 -12.00
CA LYS A 242 -6.12 16.67 -11.86
C LYS A 242 -5.08 17.12 -10.83
N LEU A 243 -4.57 16.22 -9.99
CA LEU A 243 -3.50 16.55 -9.05
C LEU A 243 -2.16 16.78 -9.75
N PHE A 244 -1.98 16.26 -10.98
CA PHE A 244 -0.71 16.35 -11.69
C PHE A 244 -0.33 17.79 -12.03
N GLU A 245 -1.28 18.60 -12.51
CA GLU A 245 -1.08 20.03 -12.69
C GLU A 245 -0.68 20.72 -11.37
N LYS A 246 -1.34 20.37 -10.26
CA LYS A 246 -1.10 20.99 -8.95
C LYS A 246 0.22 20.56 -8.31
N MET A 247 0.67 19.35 -8.62
CA MET A 247 2.00 18.84 -8.27
C MET A 247 3.08 19.60 -9.04
N ALA A 248 2.89 19.86 -10.33
CA ALA A 248 3.79 20.69 -11.12
C ALA A 248 3.85 22.14 -10.57
N ASP A 249 2.70 22.75 -10.24
CA ASP A 249 2.63 24.07 -9.61
C ASP A 249 3.39 24.14 -8.27
N ALA A 250 3.42 23.03 -7.53
CA ALA A 250 4.18 22.87 -6.28
C ALA A 250 5.69 22.63 -6.48
N GLY A 251 6.16 22.62 -7.73
CA GLY A 251 7.58 22.46 -8.09
C GLY A 251 8.04 21.01 -8.17
N ILE A 252 7.12 20.04 -8.21
CA ILE A 252 7.46 18.63 -8.46
C ILE A 252 7.88 18.49 -9.94
N GLY A 253 8.98 17.81 -10.19
CA GLY A 253 9.49 17.55 -11.54
C GLY A 253 9.31 16.10 -11.99
N THR A 254 9.32 15.16 -11.04
CA THR A 254 9.20 13.72 -11.34
C THR A 254 8.32 13.03 -10.32
N LEU A 255 7.37 12.23 -10.81
CA LEU A 255 6.56 11.34 -10.00
C LEU A 255 7.05 9.90 -10.16
N ILE A 256 7.12 9.20 -9.04
CA ILE A 256 7.35 7.75 -9.01
C ILE A 256 6.07 7.09 -8.53
N GLY A 257 5.60 6.10 -9.31
CA GLY A 257 4.38 5.35 -8.99
C GLY A 257 4.52 3.85 -9.28
N MET A 258 3.52 3.08 -8.85
CA MET A 258 3.44 1.64 -9.09
C MET A 258 2.78 1.29 -10.44
N HIS A 259 1.85 2.14 -10.87
CA HIS A 259 1.12 2.05 -12.12
C HIS A 259 0.56 3.42 -12.51
N ILE A 260 0.07 3.57 -13.74
CA ILE A 260 -0.61 4.79 -14.20
C ILE A 260 -1.64 4.45 -15.28
N SER A 261 -2.81 5.09 -15.26
CA SER A 261 -3.78 4.95 -16.35
C SER A 261 -3.45 5.92 -17.49
N GLU A 262 -3.98 5.67 -18.69
CA GLU A 262 -3.78 6.58 -19.82
C GLU A 262 -4.28 8.01 -19.57
N GLU A 263 -5.32 8.17 -18.76
CA GLU A 263 -5.81 9.50 -18.36
C GLU A 263 -4.78 10.23 -17.50
N HIS A 264 -4.28 9.60 -16.44
CA HIS A 264 -3.27 10.17 -15.55
C HIS A 264 -1.97 10.46 -16.31
N ARG A 265 -1.56 9.56 -17.22
CA ARG A 265 -0.37 9.73 -18.06
C ARG A 265 -0.48 11.00 -18.93
N LYS A 266 -1.64 11.25 -19.54
CA LYS A 266 -1.89 12.45 -20.35
C LYS A 266 -1.89 13.72 -19.53
N GLU A 267 -2.51 13.71 -18.34
CA GLU A 267 -2.49 14.87 -17.43
C GLU A 267 -1.06 15.16 -16.93
N ALA A 268 -0.26 14.13 -16.66
CA ALA A 268 1.15 14.28 -16.32
C ALA A 268 1.95 14.96 -17.44
N GLU A 269 1.78 14.49 -18.68
CA GLU A 269 2.43 15.10 -19.85
C GLU A 269 1.98 16.54 -20.07
N ALA A 270 0.68 16.83 -19.94
CA ALA A 270 0.13 18.18 -20.07
C ALA A 270 0.69 19.13 -19.00
N ALA A 271 0.95 18.61 -17.79
CA ALA A 271 1.59 19.33 -16.69
C ALA A 271 3.13 19.41 -16.80
N ASN A 272 3.74 18.86 -17.85
CA ASN A 272 5.19 18.75 -18.04
C ASN A 272 5.90 17.98 -16.90
N LEU A 273 5.21 17.03 -16.28
CA LEU A 273 5.80 16.13 -15.30
C LEU A 273 6.46 14.93 -15.96
N ASN A 274 7.58 14.50 -15.39
CA ASN A 274 8.10 13.18 -15.68
C ASN A 274 7.37 12.13 -14.81
N VAL A 275 7.16 10.94 -15.37
CA VAL A 275 6.56 9.81 -14.64
C VAL A 275 7.41 8.57 -14.85
N VAL A 276 7.90 8.03 -13.73
CA VAL A 276 8.61 6.75 -13.68
C VAL A 276 7.75 5.75 -12.92
N ILE A 277 7.36 4.66 -13.59
CA ILE A 277 6.66 3.56 -12.96
C ILE A 277 7.67 2.50 -12.55
N ALA A 278 7.76 2.24 -11.24
CA ALA A 278 8.69 1.26 -10.68
C ALA A 278 8.24 -0.20 -10.94
N GLY A 279 6.92 -0.40 -11.09
CA GLY A 279 6.29 -1.70 -11.33
C GLY A 279 5.48 -2.14 -10.11
N HIS A 280 4.21 -2.49 -10.32
CA HIS A 280 3.20 -2.73 -9.28
C HIS A 280 3.59 -3.91 -8.36
N ILE A 281 3.44 -5.14 -8.84
CA ILE A 281 3.68 -6.37 -8.07
C ILE A 281 5.08 -6.41 -7.45
N SER A 282 6.11 -5.87 -8.12
CA SER A 282 7.46 -5.81 -7.56
C SER A 282 7.61 -4.78 -6.43
N SER A 283 6.85 -3.69 -6.47
CA SER A 283 6.81 -2.71 -5.37
C SER A 283 6.07 -3.30 -4.17
N ASP A 284 4.91 -3.92 -4.39
CA ASP A 284 4.15 -4.60 -3.34
C ASP A 284 5.01 -5.71 -2.70
N SER A 285 5.72 -6.47 -3.54
CA SER A 285 6.66 -7.49 -3.09
C SER A 285 7.79 -6.90 -2.23
N LEU A 286 8.32 -5.73 -2.57
CA LEU A 286 9.34 -5.05 -1.78
C LEU A 286 8.81 -4.70 -0.38
N GLY A 287 7.62 -4.11 -0.29
CA GLY A 287 6.99 -3.77 1.00
C GLY A 287 6.68 -5.01 1.82
N MET A 288 6.10 -6.03 1.19
CA MET A 288 5.84 -7.33 1.80
C MET A 288 7.13 -8.00 2.27
N ASN A 289 8.22 -7.96 1.51
CA ASN A 289 9.50 -8.55 1.90
C ASN A 289 10.07 -7.92 3.17
N LEU A 290 10.03 -6.59 3.28
CA LEU A 290 10.48 -5.87 4.47
C LEU A 290 9.69 -6.28 5.73
N PHE A 291 8.39 -6.50 5.59
CA PHE A 291 7.55 -7.02 6.67
C PHE A 291 7.81 -8.50 6.98
N LEU A 292 7.84 -9.35 5.95
CA LEU A 292 8.01 -10.80 6.09
C LEU A 292 9.38 -11.20 6.63
N ASP A 293 10.43 -10.39 6.36
CA ASP A 293 11.74 -10.55 6.97
C ASP A 293 11.67 -10.50 8.51
N GLU A 294 10.82 -9.64 9.08
CA GLU A 294 10.62 -9.56 10.54
C GLU A 294 9.93 -10.82 11.10
N LEU A 295 9.07 -11.48 10.32
CA LEU A 295 8.46 -12.76 10.72
C LEU A 295 9.48 -13.89 10.67
N GLU A 296 10.30 -13.97 9.61
CA GLU A 296 11.34 -15.00 9.49
C GLU A 296 12.42 -14.85 10.57
N LYS A 297 12.78 -13.63 10.99
CA LYS A 297 13.66 -13.38 12.15
C LYS A 297 13.11 -13.97 13.46
N LYS A 298 11.80 -14.21 13.55
CA LYS A 298 11.13 -14.87 14.68
C LYS A 298 10.92 -16.37 14.46
N GLY A 299 11.47 -16.94 13.39
CA GLY A 299 11.39 -18.36 13.07
C GLY A 299 10.08 -18.78 12.40
N ILE A 300 9.28 -17.84 11.90
CA ILE A 300 8.06 -18.14 11.14
C ILE A 300 8.45 -18.44 9.69
N GLU A 301 8.08 -19.60 9.18
CA GLU A 301 8.32 -19.99 7.78
C GLU A 301 7.35 -19.23 6.84
N VAL A 302 7.88 -18.68 5.75
CA VAL A 302 7.09 -17.96 4.75
C VAL A 302 7.11 -18.70 3.42
N ILE A 303 5.93 -19.08 2.94
CA ILE A 303 5.73 -19.65 1.59
C ILE A 303 5.16 -18.54 0.70
N PRO A 304 5.91 -18.03 -0.29
CA PRO A 304 5.42 -17.02 -1.21
C PRO A 304 4.55 -17.63 -2.32
N CYS A 305 3.48 -16.94 -2.70
CA CYS A 305 2.63 -17.27 -3.85
C CYS A 305 2.00 -16.02 -4.47
N SER A 306 1.13 -16.21 -5.46
CA SER A 306 0.29 -15.15 -6.07
C SER A 306 1.03 -13.83 -6.34
N GLY A 307 2.07 -13.91 -7.17
CA GLY A 307 2.86 -12.76 -7.61
C GLY A 307 3.96 -12.29 -6.64
N LEU A 308 3.96 -12.72 -5.38
CA LEU A 308 4.97 -12.28 -4.41
C LEU A 308 6.38 -12.75 -4.80
N ILE A 309 7.23 -11.79 -5.17
CA ILE A 309 8.65 -12.00 -5.44
C ILE A 309 9.40 -11.96 -4.10
N ARG A 310 9.68 -13.14 -3.52
CA ARG A 310 10.35 -13.21 -2.22
C ARG A 310 11.85 -12.92 -2.33
N ILE A 311 12.29 -11.80 -1.77
CA ILE A 311 13.70 -11.41 -1.61
C ILE A 311 13.98 -11.22 -0.11
N LYS A 312 14.84 -12.07 0.46
CA LYS A 312 15.16 -12.05 1.90
C LYS A 312 16.29 -11.07 2.20
N ARG A 313 16.09 -10.15 3.16
CA ARG A 313 17.13 -9.22 3.68
C ARG A 313 17.41 -9.51 5.16
N LEU A 314 17.70 -10.77 5.45
CA LEU A 314 18.06 -11.23 6.79
C LEU A 314 19.54 -10.93 7.04
N GLN A 315 19.82 -9.76 7.64
CA GLN A 315 21.10 -9.48 8.30
C GLN A 315 21.02 -9.89 9.76
#